data_AF-A0A961J6J5-F1
#
_entry.id   AF-A0A961J6J5-F1
#
_cell.length_a   1.000
_cell.length_b   1.000
_cell.length_c   1.000
_cell.angle_alpha   90.00
_cell.angle_beta   90.00
_cell.angle_gamma   90.00
#
_symmetry.space_group_name_H-M   'P 1'
#
loop_
_entity.id
_entity.type
_entity.pdbx_description
1 polymer ?
#
loop_
_entity_poly.entity_id
_entity_poly.type
_entity_poly.pdbx_seq_one_letter_code
_entity_poly.pdbx_strand_id
1 'polypeptide(L)'
;PGPDGRLPTPPHDETGHIWHHFDRILLATMTRGTAAVVGGGRESNTPGFGGTYSEEDLRAVLEWLKSRWPEQERSYQREVSGGDN
;
A
#
# COMPACT_ATOMS: atom_id res chain seq x y z
N PRO A 1 -11.23 -14.85 -4.51
CA PRO A 1 -11.55 -13.86 -5.56
C PRO A 1 -12.97 -13.31 -5.36
N GLY A 2 -13.20 -12.04 -5.71
CA GLY A 2 -14.53 -11.42 -5.68
C GLY A 2 -15.41 -11.89 -6.84
N PRO A 3 -16.67 -11.39 -6.92
CA PRO A 3 -17.63 -11.74 -7.99
C PRO A 3 -17.15 -11.42 -9.41
N ASP A 4 -16.19 -10.50 -9.55
CA ASP A 4 -15.55 -10.10 -10.80
C ASP A 4 -14.27 -10.89 -11.11
N GLY A 5 -13.95 -11.92 -10.31
CA GLY A 5 -12.74 -12.73 -10.46
C GLY A 5 -11.46 -12.07 -9.93
N ARG A 6 -11.51 -10.83 -9.42
CA ARG A 6 -10.33 -10.10 -8.95
C ARG A 6 -10.01 -10.46 -7.49
N LEU A 7 -8.76 -10.28 -7.07
CA LEU A 7 -8.42 -10.43 -5.64
C LEU A 7 -8.91 -9.20 -4.87
N PRO A 8 -9.46 -9.38 -3.66
CA PRO A 8 -9.78 -8.24 -2.80
C PRO A 8 -8.48 -7.50 -2.44
N THR A 9 -8.61 -6.20 -2.15
CA THR A 9 -7.54 -5.45 -1.50
C THR A 9 -7.14 -6.20 -0.22
N PRO A 10 -5.84 -6.47 0.01
CA PRO A 10 -5.42 -7.18 1.20
C PRO A 10 -5.76 -6.38 2.46
N PRO A 11 -5.95 -7.03 3.62
CA PRO A 11 -6.04 -6.33 4.90
C PRO A 11 -4.86 -5.38 5.09
N HIS A 12 -5.12 -4.24 5.72
CA HIS A 12 -4.08 -3.23 5.99
C HIS A 12 -3.51 -3.33 7.41
N ASP A 13 -3.86 -4.37 8.16
CA ASP A 13 -3.39 -4.68 9.51
C ASP A 13 -2.37 -5.84 9.51
N GLU A 14 -2.03 -6.38 10.68
CA GLU A 14 -1.07 -7.47 10.84
C GLU A 14 -1.47 -8.77 10.15
N THR A 15 -2.76 -8.95 9.82
CA THR A 15 -3.24 -10.14 9.09
C THR A 15 -2.97 -10.04 7.59
N GLY A 16 -2.63 -8.84 7.11
CA GLY A 16 -2.22 -8.57 5.75
C GLY A 16 -0.72 -8.73 5.52
N HIS A 17 -0.26 -8.28 4.35
CA HIS A 17 1.16 -8.34 3.96
C HIS A 17 1.69 -6.99 3.46
N ILE A 18 0.90 -5.92 3.54
CA ILE A 18 1.28 -4.64 2.94
C ILE A 18 2.51 -4.02 3.62
N TRP A 19 2.74 -4.34 4.90
CA TRP A 19 3.90 -3.93 5.68
C TRP A 19 5.22 -4.54 5.17
N HIS A 20 5.17 -5.54 4.28
CA HIS A 20 6.36 -6.05 3.61
C HIS A 20 6.90 -5.14 2.50
N HIS A 21 6.15 -4.12 2.10
CA HIS A 21 6.49 -3.27 0.96
C HIS A 21 7.17 -1.97 1.38
N PHE A 22 8.11 -1.55 0.56
CA PHE A 22 8.75 -0.23 0.61
C PHE A 22 7.72 0.90 0.61
N ASP A 23 7.99 1.99 1.35
CA ASP A 23 7.17 3.20 1.38
C ASP A 23 6.85 3.71 -0.03
N ARG A 24 7.84 3.70 -0.94
CA ARG A 24 7.63 4.14 -2.33
C ARG A 24 6.60 3.31 -3.10
N ILE A 25 6.51 2.00 -2.81
CA ILE A 25 5.55 1.10 -3.46
C ILE A 25 4.15 1.30 -2.85
N LEU A 26 4.07 1.47 -1.54
CA LEU A 26 2.81 1.77 -0.85
C LEU A 26 2.25 3.11 -1.33
N LEU A 27 3.07 4.17 -1.34
CA LEU A 27 2.69 5.49 -1.82
C LEU A 27 2.31 5.45 -3.31
N ALA A 28 3.10 4.78 -4.16
CA ALA A 28 2.75 4.60 -5.57
C ALA A 28 1.40 3.91 -5.76
N THR A 29 1.11 2.89 -4.94
CA THR A 29 -0.15 2.14 -4.98
C THR A 29 -1.32 3.02 -4.54
N MET A 30 -1.15 3.81 -3.48
CA MET A 30 -2.15 4.79 -3.05
C MET A 30 -2.40 5.85 -4.12
N THR A 31 -1.35 6.34 -4.79
CA THR A 31 -1.47 7.40 -5.81
C THR A 31 -2.11 6.88 -7.09
N ARG A 32 -1.68 5.70 -7.58
CA ARG A 32 -1.97 5.22 -8.94
C ARG A 32 -2.88 3.99 -9.02
N GLY A 33 -3.11 3.32 -7.89
CA GLY A 33 -3.84 2.04 -7.83
C GLY A 33 -2.94 0.83 -8.14
N THR A 34 -3.35 -0.35 -7.67
CA THR A 34 -2.54 -1.57 -7.77
C THR A 34 -2.28 -1.99 -9.22
N ALA A 35 -3.26 -1.89 -10.11
CA ALA A 35 -3.11 -2.31 -11.50
C ALA A 35 -2.00 -1.53 -12.23
N ALA A 36 -1.91 -0.22 -11.97
CA ALA A 36 -0.88 0.64 -12.56
C ALA A 36 0.53 0.37 -12.01
N VAL A 37 0.64 -0.07 -10.75
CA VAL A 37 1.94 -0.34 -10.10
C VAL A 37 2.46 -1.74 -10.39
N VAL A 38 1.59 -2.76 -10.31
CA VAL A 38 1.98 -4.16 -10.59
C VAL A 38 2.12 -4.42 -12.08
N GLY A 39 1.30 -3.77 -12.91
CA GLY A 39 1.33 -3.92 -14.36
C GLY A 39 0.96 -5.33 -14.84
N GLY A 40 1.45 -5.70 -16.03
CA GLY A 40 1.29 -7.05 -16.59
C GLY A 40 -0.14 -7.42 -17.00
N GLY A 41 -1.00 -6.43 -17.28
CA GLY A 41 -2.41 -6.66 -17.61
C GLY A 41 -3.26 -7.13 -16.43
N ARG A 42 -2.72 -7.04 -15.20
CA ARG A 42 -3.45 -7.43 -14.00
C ARG A 42 -4.49 -6.39 -13.64
N GLU A 43 -5.75 -6.80 -13.63
CA GLU A 43 -6.83 -5.98 -13.13
C GLU A 43 -6.90 -6.01 -11.59
N SER A 44 -7.25 -4.89 -10.99
CA SER A 44 -7.41 -4.74 -9.55
C SER A 44 -8.54 -3.76 -9.23
N ASN A 45 -9.22 -4.00 -8.11
CA ASN A 45 -10.25 -3.11 -7.57
C ASN A 45 -9.69 -2.02 -6.65
N THR A 46 -8.36 -1.93 -6.49
CA THR A 46 -7.72 -0.88 -5.70
C THR A 46 -7.50 0.37 -6.57
N PRO A 47 -8.34 1.42 -6.44
CA PRO A 47 -8.18 2.64 -7.22
C PRO A 47 -6.94 3.43 -6.76
N GLY A 48 -6.48 4.34 -7.61
CA GLY A 48 -5.54 5.39 -7.24
C GLY A 48 -6.27 6.63 -6.74
N PHE A 49 -5.66 7.32 -5.79
CA PHE A 49 -6.20 8.48 -5.09
C PHE A 49 -5.49 9.80 -5.45
N GLY A 50 -4.48 9.77 -6.32
CA GLY A 50 -3.69 10.96 -6.68
C GLY A 50 -4.45 12.05 -7.44
N GLY A 51 -5.65 11.77 -7.95
CA GLY A 51 -6.55 12.79 -8.51
C GLY A 51 -7.47 13.44 -7.47
N THR A 52 -7.45 12.96 -6.22
CA THR A 52 -8.35 13.39 -5.14
C THR A 52 -7.59 13.99 -3.96
N TYR A 53 -6.41 13.45 -3.64
CA TYR A 53 -5.59 13.89 -2.50
C TYR A 53 -4.20 14.29 -2.96
N SER A 54 -3.58 15.23 -2.24
CA SER A 54 -2.19 15.62 -2.48
C SER A 54 -1.22 14.50 -2.09
N GLU A 55 0.01 14.57 -2.56
CA GLU A 55 1.05 13.61 -2.15
C GLU A 55 1.35 13.70 -0.64
N GLU A 56 1.27 14.90 -0.06
CA GLU A 56 1.43 15.10 1.38
C GLU A 56 0.30 14.43 2.18
N ASP A 57 -0.94 14.54 1.72
CA ASP A 57 -2.08 13.86 2.34
C ASP A 57 -1.92 12.33 2.30
N LEU A 58 -1.50 11.79 1.14
CA LEU A 58 -1.29 10.35 0.99
C LEU A 58 -0.14 9.84 1.87
N ARG A 59 0.94 10.63 2.02
CA ARG A 59 2.02 10.32 2.97
C ARG A 59 1.52 10.35 4.41
N ALA A 60 0.70 11.33 4.78
CA ALA A 60 0.13 11.41 6.12
C ALA A 60 -0.77 10.20 6.43
N VAL A 61 -1.58 9.77 5.47
CA VAL A 61 -2.38 8.54 5.60
C VAL A 61 -1.50 7.30 5.73
N LEU A 62 -0.42 7.20 4.95
CA LEU A 62 0.53 6.10 5.06
C LEU A 62 1.20 6.05 6.44
N GLU A 63 1.64 7.19 6.97
CA GLU A 63 2.21 7.27 8.32
C GLU A 63 1.19 6.92 9.41
N TRP A 64 -0.05 7.38 9.27
CA TRP A 64 -1.13 6.96 10.17
C TRP A 64 -1.33 5.45 10.11
N LEU A 65 -1.35 4.85 8.92
CA LEU A 65 -1.49 3.40 8.77
C LEU A 65 -0.34 2.62 9.42
N LYS A 66 0.90 3.05 9.19
CA LYS A 66 2.11 2.51 9.81
C LYS A 66 2.06 2.57 11.34
N SER A 67 1.39 3.57 11.90
CA SER A 67 1.23 3.72 13.36
C SER A 67 0.23 2.72 13.97
N ARG A 68 -0.59 2.05 13.15
CA ARG A 68 -1.59 1.07 13.61
C ARG A 68 -1.06 -0.36 13.63
N TRP A 69 0.07 -0.63 13.00
CA TRP A 69 0.69 -1.95 13.03
C TRP A 69 1.31 -2.26 14.39
N PRO A 70 1.30 -3.54 14.82
CA PRO A 70 2.07 -3.97 15.97
C PRO A 70 3.58 -3.73 15.77
N GLU A 71 4.34 -3.77 16.87
CA GLU A 71 5.75 -3.37 16.87
C GLU A 71 6.62 -4.23 15.95
N GLN A 72 6.27 -5.51 15.75
CA GLN A 72 7.01 -6.42 14.89
C GLN A 72 6.92 -5.98 13.41
N GLU A 73 5.72 -5.80 12.90
CA GLU A 73 5.45 -5.39 11.52
C GLU A 73 5.96 -3.97 11.28
N ARG A 74 5.78 -3.07 12.24
CA ARG A 74 6.31 -1.71 12.17
C ARG A 74 7.84 -1.68 12.14
N SER A 75 8.50 -2.54 12.91
CA SER A 75 9.97 -2.68 12.87
C SER A 75 10.44 -3.20 11.52
N TYR A 76 9.84 -4.29 11.04
CA TYR A 76 10.16 -4.84 9.73
C TYR A 76 9.97 -3.82 8.62
N GLN A 77 8.87 -3.08 8.64
CA GLN A 77 8.58 -2.10 7.59
C GLN A 77 9.57 -0.93 7.61
N ARG A 78 10.02 -0.48 8.78
CA ARG A 78 11.10 0.51 8.90
C ARG A 78 12.41 -0.01 8.30
N GLU A 79 12.75 -1.27 8.52
CA GLU A 79 13.95 -1.89 7.96
C GLU A 79 13.87 -1.97 6.42
N VAL A 80 12.74 -2.44 5.89
CA VAL A 80 12.51 -2.52 4.44
C VAL A 80 12.57 -1.13 3.82
N SER A 81 11.83 -0.16 4.37
CA SER A 81 11.78 1.21 3.83
C SER A 81 13.08 1.99 4.03
N GLY A 82 13.87 1.70 5.05
CA GLY A 82 15.20 2.28 5.25
C GLY A 82 16.20 1.93 4.14
N GLY A 83 15.91 0.89 3.36
CA GLY A 83 16.64 0.53 2.14
C GLY A 83 16.29 1.34 0.89
N ASP A 84 15.35 2.29 0.97
CA ASP A 84 14.95 3.17 -0.15
C ASP A 84 15.87 4.39 -0.36
N ASN A 85 17.03 4.45 0.33
CA ASN A 85 18.04 5.51 0.15
C ASN A 85 18.76 5.46 -1.21
#